data_AF-A0A246FFY6-F1
#
_entry.id   AF-A0A246FFY6-F1
#
_cell.length_a   1.000
_cell.length_b   1.000
_cell.length_c   1.000
_cell.angle_alpha   90.00
_cell.angle_beta   90.00
_cell.angle_gamma   90.00
#
_symmetry.space_group_name_H-M   'P 1'
#
loop_
_entity.id
_entity.type
_entity.pdbx_description
1 polymer ?
#
loop_
_entity_poly.entity_id
_entity_poly.type
_entity_poly.pdbx_seq_one_letter_code
_entity_poly.pdbx_strand_id
1 'polypeptide(L)' 'MRITLEVPEHRAAFMLELLRSLPFVKLRGQAAKADARDETAHLLSSPANAARLRAALERDRLGQHETHSLSK' A
#
# COMPACT_ATOMS: atom_id res chain seq x y z
N MET A 1 -23.90 -25.20 7.41
CA MET A 1 -24.03 -25.10 5.94
C MET A 1 -22.68 -24.64 5.38
N ARG A 2 -22.11 -25.34 4.39
CA ARG A 2 -20.79 -25.04 3.81
C ARG A 2 -21.00 -24.62 2.36
N ILE A 3 -20.50 -23.45 2.00
CA ILE A 3 -20.54 -22.92 0.64
C ILE A 3 -19.11 -22.89 0.13
N THR A 4 -18.85 -23.55 -0.99
CA THR A 4 -17.56 -23.55 -1.67
C THR A 4 -17.70 -22.66 -2.91
N LEU A 5 -16.83 -21.66 -3.06
CA LEU A 5 -16.83 -20.75 -4.18
C LEU A 5 -15.60 -21.03 -5.05
N GLU A 6 -15.82 -21.46 -6.28
CA GLU A 6 -14.77 -21.59 -7.28
C GLU A 6 -14.59 -20.24 -7.98
N VAL A 7 -13.39 -19.66 -7.84
CA VAL A 7 -13.06 -18.36 -8.42
C VAL A 7 -11.93 -18.55 -9.43
N PRO A 8 -12.06 -18.01 -10.65
CA PRO A 8 -10.95 -17.99 -11.61
C PRO A 8 -9.71 -17.31 -11.02
N GLU A 9 -8.53 -17.87 -11.28
CA GLU A 9 -7.27 -17.44 -10.65
C GLU A 9 -6.99 -15.93 -10.80
N HIS A 10 -7.26 -15.37 -11.99
CA HIS A 10 -7.11 -13.94 -12.28
C HIS A 10 -8.03 -13.02 -11.45
N ARG A 11 -9.09 -13.56 -10.81
CA ARG A 11 -10.01 -12.81 -9.94
C ARG A 11 -9.84 -13.15 -8.46
N ALA A 12 -9.02 -14.14 -8.12
CA ALA A 12 -8.85 -14.62 -6.76
C ALA A 12 -8.34 -13.51 -5.83
N ALA A 13 -7.36 -12.71 -6.28
CA ALA A 13 -6.83 -11.59 -5.50
C ALA A 13 -7.90 -10.56 -5.16
N PHE A 14 -8.69 -10.13 -6.15
CA PHE A 14 -9.78 -9.18 -5.97
C PHE A 14 -10.88 -9.71 -5.02
N MET A 15 -11.28 -10.97 -5.17
CA MET A 15 -12.30 -11.58 -4.30
C MET A 15 -11.80 -11.70 -2.86
N LEU A 16 -10.52 -11.98 -2.65
CA LEU A 16 -9.91 -11.98 -1.31
C LEU A 16 -9.90 -10.58 -0.69
N GLU A 17 -9.63 -9.53 -1.45
CA GLU A 17 -9.72 -8.15 -0.97
C GLU A 17 -11.15 -7.76 -0.58
N LEU A 18 -12.13 -8.12 -1.41
CA LEU A 18 -13.55 -7.90 -1.10
C LEU A 18 -13.94 -8.61 0.19
N LEU A 19 -13.54 -9.88 0.35
CA LEU A 19 -13.79 -10.64 1.58
C LEU A 19 -13.10 -10.03 2.81
N ARG A 20 -11.93 -9.40 2.65
CA ARG A 20 -11.23 -8.67 3.73
C ARG A 20 -11.96 -7.39 4.17
N SER A 21 -12.69 -6.75 3.28
CA SER A 21 -13.48 -5.54 3.62
C SER A 21 -14.73 -5.83 4.47
N LEU A 22 -15.14 -7.09 4.57
CA LEU A 22 -16.33 -7.48 5.33
C LEU A 22 -15.98 -7.68 6.81
N PRO A 23 -16.64 -6.98 7.75
CA PRO A 23 -16.25 -6.97 9.17
C PRO A 23 -16.50 -8.30 9.90
N PHE A 24 -17.30 -9.19 9.31
CA PHE A 24 -17.66 -10.49 9.88
C PHE A 24 -16.88 -11.68 9.28
N VAL A 25 -16.01 -11.43 8.30
CA VAL A 25 -15.23 -12.48 7.64
C VAL A 25 -13.85 -12.58 8.29
N LYS A 26 -13.59 -13.70 8.95
CA LYS A 26 -12.25 -14.06 9.46
C LYS A 26 -11.56 -15.00 8.48
N LEU A 27 -10.68 -14.47 7.65
CA LEU A 27 -9.85 -15.29 6.76
C LEU A 27 -8.83 -16.06 7.60
N ARG A 28 -9.03 -17.37 7.73
CA ARG A 28 -8.05 -18.29 8.32
C ARG A 28 -7.03 -18.67 7.26
N GLY A 29 -6.04 -17.81 7.07
CA GLY A 29 -4.86 -18.04 6.25
C GLY A 29 -3.82 -17.04 6.70
N GLN A 30 -2.58 -17.50 6.91
CA GLN A 30 -1.46 -16.65 7.31
C GLN A 30 -1.51 -15.36 6.49
N ALA A 31 -1.54 -14.21 7.16
CA ALA A 31 -1.25 -12.95 6.49
C ALA A 31 0.06 -13.18 5.76
N ALA A 32 0.01 -13.23 4.42
CA ALA A 32 1.21 -13.28 3.61
C ALA A 32 2.07 -12.14 4.16
N LYS A 33 3.22 -12.47 4.73
CA LYS A 33 4.18 -11.46 5.15
C LYS A 33 4.34 -10.58 3.93
N ALA A 34 3.97 -9.30 4.05
CA ALA A 34 4.16 -8.37 2.97
C ALA A 34 5.60 -8.54 2.53
N ASP A 35 5.80 -8.91 1.25
CA ASP A 35 7.14 -9.03 0.71
C ASP A 35 7.90 -7.77 1.09
N ALA A 36 9.17 -7.92 1.46
CA ALA A 36 10.06 -6.79 1.69
C ALA A 36 10.20 -6.05 0.36
N ARG A 37 9.22 -5.21 0.05
CA ARG A 37 9.19 -4.39 -1.15
C ARG A 37 10.34 -3.43 -1.01
N ASP A 38 11.14 -3.35 -2.06
CA ASP A 38 12.10 -2.28 -2.19
C ASP A 38 11.32 -0.98 -2.30
N GLU A 39 11.19 -0.29 -1.17
CA GLU A 39 10.44 0.95 -1.03
C GLU A 39 11.06 2.06 -1.89
N THR A 40 12.36 1.99 -2.18
CA THR A 40 13.02 2.92 -3.09
C THR A 40 12.50 2.71 -4.51
N ALA A 41 12.43 1.45 -4.96
CA ALA A 41 11.84 1.13 -6.26
C ALA A 41 10.36 1.52 -6.31
N HIS A 42 9.62 1.35 -5.21
CA HIS A 42 8.23 1.77 -5.11
C HIS A 42 8.08 3.29 -5.28
N LEU A 43 8.82 4.09 -4.51
CA LEU A 43 8.77 5.55 -4.56
C LEU A 43 9.23 6.10 -5.92
N LEU A 44 10.17 5.44 -6.59
CA LEU A 44 10.69 5.83 -7.90
C LEU A 44 9.86 5.30 -9.09
N SER A 45 8.91 4.40 -8.86
CA SER A 45 8.13 3.76 -9.92
C SER A 45 7.26 4.75 -10.73
N SER A 46 6.74 5.79 -10.07
CA SER A 46 5.95 6.84 -10.73
C SER A 46 6.84 8.04 -11.08
N PRO A 47 6.92 8.44 -12.37
CA PRO A 47 7.74 9.58 -12.79
C PRO A 47 7.34 10.89 -12.10
N ALA A 48 6.03 11.10 -11.90
CA ALA A 48 5.51 12.27 -11.20
C ALA A 48 5.91 12.27 -9.72
N ASN A 49 5.82 11.12 -9.05
CA ASN A 49 6.24 10.99 -7.66
C ASN A 49 7.75 11.19 -7.50
N ALA A 50 8.54 10.59 -8.39
CA ALA A 50 10.00 10.73 -8.40
C ALA A 50 10.43 12.20 -8.57
N ALA A 51 9.76 12.95 -9.47
CA ALA A 51 10.03 14.38 -9.64
C ALA A 51 9.70 15.19 -8.37
N ARG A 52 8.54 14.93 -7.75
CA ARG A 52 8.13 15.60 -6.50
C ARG A 52 9.08 15.28 -5.35
N LEU A 53 9.50 14.02 -5.21
CA LEU A 53 10.43 13.58 -4.18
C LEU A 53 11.79 14.26 -4.33
N ARG A 54 12.36 14.29 -5.54
CA ARG A 54 13.62 14.98 -5.81
C ARG A 54 13.53 16.47 -5.48
N ALA A 55 12.45 17.15 -5.91
CA ALA A 55 12.25 18.56 -5.61
C ALA A 55 12.09 18.83 -4.10
N ALA A 56 11.46 17.90 -3.35
CA ALA A 56 11.36 18.01 -1.90
C ALA A 56 12.73 17.85 -1.22
N LEU A 57 13.55 16.89 -1.65
CA LEU A 57 14.90 16.68 -1.12
C LEU A 57 15.82 17.89 -1.38
N GLU A 58 15.73 18.51 -2.56
CA GLU A 58 16.50 19.73 -2.86
C GLU A 58 16.09 20.90 -1.95
N ARG A 59 14.79 21.11 -1.74
CA ARG A 59 14.31 22.15 -0.81
C ARG A 59 14.79 21.91 0.62
N ASP A 60 14.75 20.66 1.07
CA ASP A 60 15.23 20.30 2.41
C ASP A 60 16.73 20.57 2.59
N ARG A 61 17.56 20.22 1.60
CA ARG A 61 19.00 20.54 1.59
C ARG A 61 19.29 22.04 1.67
N LEU A 62 18.41 22.84 1.09
CA LEU A 62 18.47 24.31 1.14
C LEU A 62 17.86 24.90 2.41
N GLY A 63 17.39 24.07 3.35
CA GLY A 63 16.72 24.51 4.58
C GLY A 63 15.33 25.12 4.36
N GLN A 64 14.72 24.87 3.21
CA GLN A 64 13.40 25.40 2.82
C GLN A 64 12.28 24.45 3.23
N HIS A 65 12.10 24.24 4.54
CA HIS A 65 11.01 23.46 5.09
C HIS A 65 10.14 24.28 6.05
N GLU A 66 8.88 23.86 6.16
CA GLU A 66 7.92 24.41 7.11
C GLU A 66 7.66 23.37 8.21
N THR A 67 7.72 23.79 9.47
CA THR A 67 7.42 22.94 10.62
C THR A 67 5.97 23.15 11.03
N HIS A 68 5.16 22.10 10.94
CA HIS A 68 3.78 22.12 11.41
C HIS A 68 3.65 21.25 12.67
N SER A 69 3.04 21.79 13.72
CA SER A 69 2.67 21.02 14.90
C SER A 69 1.41 20.22 14.61
N LEU A 70 1.45 18.90 14.82
CA LEU A 70 0.28 18.05 14.72
C LEU A 70 -0.56 18.22 16.00
N SER A 71 -1.75 18.80 15.88
CA SER A 71 -2.75 18.83 16.94
C SER A 71 -3.22 17.40 17.22
N LYS A 72 -3.25 17.01 18.51
CA LYS A 72 -3.74 15.70 18.94
C LYS A 72 -5.26 15.63 18.93
#